data_AF-A0A969ESH9-F1
#
_entry.id   AF-A0A969ESH9-F1
#
_cell.length_a   1.000
_cell.length_b   1.000
_cell.length_c   1.000
_cell.angle_alpha   90.00
_cell.angle_beta   90.00
_cell.angle_gamma   90.00
#
_symmetry.space_group_name_H-M   'P 1'
#
loop_
_entity.id
_entity.type
_entity.pdbx_description
1 polymer ?
#
loop_
_entity_poly.entity_id
_entity_poly.type
_entity_poly.pdbx_seq_one_letter_code
_entity_poly.pdbx_strand_id
1 'polypeptide(L)'
;MVAVVDRLGDGLSAVYTFFDPAETGRSLGTYAILWQIDEARRQDLEWVYLGYWVRDCQKMAYKIKFQPHELFVAGQWSALPTINEECH
;
A
#
# COMPACT_ATOMS: atom_id res chain seq x y z
N MET A 1 14.78 -4.06 7.24
CA MET A 1 13.32 -3.98 7.01
C MET A 1 12.78 -5.39 7.03
N VAL A 2 11.62 -5.59 7.65
CA VAL A 2 10.89 -6.87 7.61
C VAL A 2 9.45 -6.56 7.19
N ALA A 3 8.98 -7.26 6.16
CA ALA A 3 7.61 -7.20 5.68
C ALA A 3 6.98 -8.59 5.81
N VAL A 4 5.82 -8.64 6.44
CA VAL A 4 4.98 -9.84 6.57
C VAL A 4 3.86 -9.70 5.57
N VAL A 5 3.84 -10.64 4.62
CA VAL A 5 2.86 -10.71 3.54
C VAL A 5 2.17 -12.05 3.56
N ASP A 6 0.85 -12.05 3.41
CA ASP A 6 0.06 -13.26 3.20
C ASP A 6 -0.23 -13.42 1.71
N ARG A 7 -0.11 -14.65 1.20
CA ARG A 7 -0.47 -14.98 -0.17
C ARG A 7 -1.94 -15.40 -0.25
N LEU A 8 -2.70 -14.71 -1.08
CA LEU A 8 -4.09 -15.02 -1.41
C LEU A 8 -4.15 -15.69 -2.79
N GLY A 9 -5.34 -16.15 -3.19
CA GLY A 9 -5.53 -16.77 -4.50
C GLY A 9 -5.39 -15.79 -5.67
N ASP A 10 -5.65 -14.52 -5.42
CA ASP A 10 -5.72 -13.43 -6.41
C ASP A 10 -4.70 -12.30 -6.14
N GLY A 11 -3.93 -12.37 -5.05
CA GLY A 11 -3.04 -11.29 -4.65
C GLY A 11 -2.10 -11.54 -3.48
N LEU A 12 -1.30 -10.52 -3.15
CA LEU A 12 -0.50 -10.47 -1.92
C LEU A 12 -1.12 -9.47 -0.93
N SER A 13 -1.22 -9.85 0.35
CA SER A 13 -1.75 -9.00 1.41
C SER A 13 -0.65 -8.54 2.35
N ALA A 14 -0.38 -7.24 2.38
CA ALA A 14 0.58 -6.59 3.25
C ALA A 14 0.03 -6.51 4.68
N VAL A 15 0.40 -7.46 5.54
CA VAL A 15 -0.09 -7.54 6.93
C VAL A 15 0.64 -6.53 7.81
N TYR A 16 1.98 -6.61 7.86
CA TYR A 16 2.81 -5.70 8.65
C TYR A 16 4.12 -5.38 7.94
N THR A 17 4.59 -4.14 8.04
CA THR A 17 5.92 -3.76 7.58
C THR A 17 6.56 -2.88 8.63
N PHE A 18 7.72 -3.29 9.13
CA PHE A 18 8.50 -2.51 10.08
C PHE A 18 9.96 -2.42 9.64
N PHE A 19 10.58 -1.31 10.02
CA PHE A 19 11.96 -1.00 9.71
C PHE A 19 12.55 -0.18 10.85
N ASP A 20 13.88 -0.14 10.90
CA ASP A 20 14.60 0.63 11.91
C ASP A 20 14.24 2.13 11.78
N PRO A 21 13.76 2.78 12.85
CA PRO A 21 13.45 4.21 12.82
C PRO A 21 14.65 5.10 12.50
N ALA A 22 15.89 4.66 12.72
CA ALA A 22 17.09 5.37 12.27
C ALA A 22 17.16 5.49 10.73
N GLU A 23 16.48 4.60 10.01
CA GLU A 23 16.46 4.52 8.55
C GLU A 23 15.24 5.22 7.92
N THR A 24 14.50 6.02 8.69
CA THR A 24 13.26 6.69 8.23
C THR A 24 13.48 7.57 6.99
N GLY A 25 14.69 8.11 6.79
CA GLY A 25 15.05 8.92 5.62
C GLY A 25 15.22 8.14 4.30
N ARG A 26 15.20 6.80 4.33
CA ARG A 26 15.46 5.95 3.15
C ARG A 26 14.20 5.47 2.43
N SER A 27 13.02 5.97 2.80
CA SER A 27 11.73 5.62 2.18
C SER A 27 11.47 4.11 2.10
N LEU A 28 11.88 3.36 3.13
CA LEU A 28 11.78 1.89 3.16
C LEU A 28 10.33 1.38 3.03
N GLY A 29 9.34 2.16 3.48
CA GLY A 29 7.94 1.86 3.26
C GLY A 29 7.53 1.87 1.78
N THR A 30 8.02 2.85 1.00
CA THR A 30 7.83 2.92 -0.45
C THR A 30 8.50 1.74 -1.13
N TYR A 31 9.74 1.40 -0.71
CA TYR A 31 10.46 0.25 -1.24
C TYR A 31 9.72 -1.06 -0.99
N ALA A 32 9.16 -1.27 0.21
CA ALA A 32 8.39 -2.46 0.54
C ALA A 32 7.17 -2.65 -0.38
N ILE A 33 6.50 -1.56 -0.76
CA ILE A 33 5.35 -1.62 -1.68
C ILE A 33 5.81 -1.98 -3.09
N LEU A 34 6.84 -1.29 -3.60
CA LEU A 34 7.39 -1.59 -4.93
C LEU A 34 7.85 -3.03 -5.05
N TRP A 35 8.51 -3.54 -4.01
CA TRP A 35 8.92 -4.94 -3.95
C TRP A 35 7.73 -5.90 -3.99
N GLN A 36 6.65 -5.63 -3.25
CA GLN A 36 5.44 -6.46 -3.28
C GLN A 36 4.73 -6.43 -4.64
N ILE A 37 4.70 -5.28 -5.32
CA ILE A 37 4.16 -5.16 -6.68
C ILE A 37 4.98 -6.00 -7.67
N ASP A 38 6.30 -5.93 -7.58
CA ASP A 38 7.20 -6.72 -8.42
C ASP A 38 7.04 -8.22 -8.14
N GLU A 39 6.91 -8.59 -6.87
CA GLU A 39 6.72 -9.98 -6.46
C GLU A 39 5.35 -10.54 -6.89
N ALA A 40 4.28 -9.76 -6.77
CA ALA A 40 2.96 -10.12 -7.28
C ALA A 40 3.01 -10.37 -8.80
N ARG A 41 3.68 -9.49 -9.55
CA ARG A 41 3.88 -9.67 -11.00
C ARG A 41 4.68 -10.93 -11.34
N ARG A 42 5.74 -11.24 -10.58
CA ARG A 42 6.51 -12.47 -10.76
C ARG A 42 5.67 -13.73 -10.53
N GLN A 43 4.69 -13.65 -9.64
CA GLN A 43 3.79 -14.74 -9.30
C GLN A 43 2.50 -14.75 -10.14
N ASP A 44 2.37 -13.85 -11.12
CA ASP A 44 1.18 -13.68 -11.96
C ASP A 44 -0.10 -13.39 -11.14
N LEU A 45 0.07 -12.62 -10.05
CA LEU A 45 -1.01 -12.18 -9.17
C LEU A 45 -1.48 -10.79 -9.58
N GLU A 46 -2.80 -10.60 -9.57
CA GLU A 46 -3.46 -9.41 -10.10
C GLU A 46 -3.51 -8.26 -9.08
N TRP A 47 -3.50 -8.61 -7.77
CA TRP A 47 -3.72 -7.64 -6.69
C TRP A 47 -2.60 -7.60 -5.66
N VAL A 48 -2.35 -6.40 -5.11
CA VAL A 48 -1.58 -6.19 -3.89
C VAL A 48 -2.44 -5.42 -2.90
N TYR A 49 -2.90 -6.10 -1.86
CA TYR A 49 -3.70 -5.54 -0.80
C TYR A 49 -2.78 -4.89 0.24
N LEU A 50 -2.71 -3.57 0.25
CA LEU A 50 -1.81 -2.82 1.14
C LEU A 50 -2.29 -2.73 2.60
N GLY A 51 -3.37 -3.44 2.95
CA GLY A 51 -3.99 -3.41 4.27
C GLY A 51 -4.69 -2.08 4.59
N TYR A 52 -5.06 -1.90 5.86
CA TYR A 52 -5.74 -0.68 6.30
C TYR A 52 -4.89 0.57 6.07
N TRP A 53 -5.54 1.63 5.59
CA TRP A 53 -4.97 2.95 5.46
C TRP A 53 -5.53 3.86 6.56
N VAL A 54 -4.64 4.39 7.41
CA VAL A 54 -5.01 5.38 8.44
C VAL A 54 -4.66 6.78 7.92
N ARG A 55 -5.69 7.57 7.62
CA ARG A 55 -5.58 8.91 7.03
C ARG A 55 -4.66 9.85 7.81
N ASP A 56 -4.72 9.80 9.14
CA ASP A 56 -3.97 10.72 10.02
C ASP A 56 -2.52 10.30 10.30
N CYS A 57 -2.07 9.18 9.73
CA CYS A 57 -0.68 8.75 9.87
C CYS A 57 0.14 9.29 8.71
N GLN A 58 0.95 10.34 8.95
CA GLN A 58 1.91 10.86 7.95
C GLN A 58 2.84 9.78 7.39
N LYS A 59 3.14 8.74 8.18
CA LYS A 59 3.90 7.56 7.74
C LYS A 59 3.12 6.62 6.81
N MET A 60 1.85 6.87 6.51
CA MET A 60 1.01 6.05 5.62
C MET A 60 0.46 6.83 4.42
N ALA A 61 0.71 8.15 4.35
CA ALA A 61 0.31 9.00 3.24
C ALA A 61 0.94 8.59 1.89
N TYR A 62 2.08 7.87 1.91
CA TYR A 62 2.73 7.41 0.68
C TYR A 62 1.98 6.28 -0.03
N LYS A 63 1.12 5.53 0.66
CA LYS A 63 0.37 4.39 0.06
C LYS A 63 -0.59 4.86 -1.05
N ILE A 64 -1.14 6.07 -0.92
CA ILE A 64 -2.05 6.69 -1.89
C ILE A 64 -1.35 7.07 -3.20
N LYS A 65 -0.02 7.17 -3.22
CA LYS A 65 0.72 7.61 -4.42
C LYS A 65 0.89 6.49 -5.45
N PHE A 66 0.58 5.24 -5.12
CA PHE A 66 0.71 4.11 -6.03
C PHE A 66 -0.59 3.92 -6.82
N GLN A 67 -0.57 4.19 -8.12
CA GLN A 67 -1.75 4.05 -8.99
C GLN A 67 -1.54 2.97 -10.05
N PRO A 68 -2.63 2.32 -10.54
CA PRO A 68 -4.01 2.44 -10.05
C PRO A 68 -4.23 1.70 -8.73
N HIS A 69 -5.09 2.22 -7.84
CA HIS A 69 -5.48 1.54 -6.60
C HIS A 69 -6.93 1.81 -6.24
N GLU A 70 -7.51 0.87 -5.50
CA GLU A 70 -8.88 0.94 -5.00
C GLU A 70 -8.89 0.95 -3.47
N LEU A 71 -9.88 1.63 -2.90
CA LEU A 71 -10.13 1.61 -1.46
C LEU A 71 -11.40 0.83 -1.18
N PHE A 72 -11.33 -0.07 -0.20
CA PHE A 72 -12.50 -0.72 0.33
C PHE A 72 -13.12 0.13 1.44
N VAL A 73 -14.22 0.82 1.14
CA VAL A 73 -14.92 1.73 2.06
C VAL A 73 -16.37 1.29 2.17
N ALA A 74 -16.88 1.14 3.39
CA ALA A 74 -18.28 0.79 3.67
C ALA A 74 -18.76 -0.48 2.93
N GLY A 75 -17.88 -1.46 2.74
CA GLY A 75 -18.23 -2.73 2.08
C GLY A 75 -18.15 -2.71 0.55
N GLN A 76 -17.67 -1.62 -0.05
CA GLN A 76 -17.56 -1.47 -1.50
C GLN A 76 -16.14 -1.06 -1.91
N TRP A 77 -15.65 -1.63 -3.01
CA TRP A 77 -14.44 -1.17 -3.67
C TRP A 77 -14.75 0.08 -4.48
N SER A 78 -13.99 1.14 -4.24
CA SER A 78 -14.12 2.41 -4.95
C SER A 78 -12.74 2.88 -5.36
N ALA A 79 -12.59 3.30 -6.62
CA ALA A 79 -11.43 4.08 -7.04
C ALA A 79 -11.35 5.33 -6.17
N LEU A 80 -10.14 5.79 -5.83
CA LEU A 80 -10.00 7.05 -5.10
C LEU A 80 -10.82 8.14 -5.80
N PRO A 81 -11.64 8.92 -5.07
CA PRO A 81 -12.13 10.16 -5.63
C PRO A 81 -10.90 10.95 -6.04
N THR A 82 -10.86 11.39 -7.30
CA THR A 82 -9.87 12.35 -7.78
C THR A 82 -9.87 13.48 -6.76
N ILE A 83 -8.80 13.58 -5.98
CA ILE A 83 -8.55 14.73 -5.11
C ILE A 83 -8.28 15.89 -6.08
N ASN A 84 -9.34 16.48 -6.61
CA ASN A 84 -9.31 17.82 -7.12
C ASN A 84 -8.96 18.68 -5.90
N GLU A 85 -7.79 19.32 -5.95
CA GLU A 85 -7.30 20.25 -4.95
C GLU A 85 -8.14 21.54 -4.92
N GLU A 86 -9.43 21.45 -4.64
CA GLU A 86 -10.21 22.61 -4.18
C GLU A 86 -10.35 22.53 -2.66
N CYS A 87 -9.25 22.89 -2.00
CA CYS A 87 -9.27 23.30 -0.62
C CYS A 87 -9.70 24.78 -0.59
N HIS A 88 -10.90 25.06 -0.06
CA HIS A 88 -11.33 26.40 0.34
C HIS A 88 -11.55 26.42 1.85
#